data_AF-A0A7X5VTB4-F1
#
_entry.id   AF-A0A7X5VTB4-F1
#
_cell.length_a   1.000
_cell.length_b   1.000
_cell.length_c   1.000
_cell.angle_alpha   90.00
_cell.angle_beta   90.00
_cell.angle_gamma   90.00
#
_symmetry.space_group_name_H-M   'P 1'
#
loop_
_entity.id
_entity.type
_entity.pdbx_description
1 polymer ?
#
loop_
_entity_poly.entity_id
_entity_poly.type
_entity_poly.pdbx_seq_one_letter_code
_entity_poly.pdbx_strand_id
1 'polypeptide(L)'
;PRDALVSRDGKTLSELPPSARVGTGSRRRAAQLRALRADIETADIRGNVDTRIRKVDDGEYDAVVLAKAGLERLGLAERATQVFEPDALIPAVGQGALVLQ
;
A
#
# COMPACT_ATOMS: atom_id res chain seq x y z
N PRO A 1 8.33 9.15 7.45
CA PRO A 1 7.66 8.73 6.19
C PRO A 1 6.96 7.39 6.40
N ARG A 2 5.68 7.26 6.02
CA ARG A 2 4.89 6.04 6.28
C ARG A 2 4.38 5.43 4.98
N ASP A 3 4.18 4.12 4.98
CA ASP A 3 3.41 3.40 3.96
C ASP A 3 1.93 3.36 4.40
N ALA A 4 1.02 3.30 3.43
CA ALA A 4 -0.41 3.26 3.66
C ALA A 4 -1.06 2.16 2.81
N LEU A 5 -2.02 1.46 3.40
CA LEU A 5 -2.92 0.54 2.71
C LEU A 5 -4.09 1.34 2.14
N VAL A 6 -4.47 1.02 0.92
CA VAL A 6 -5.75 1.42 0.31
C VAL A 6 -6.47 0.14 -0.06
N SER A 7 -7.52 -0.21 0.69
CA SER A 7 -8.36 -1.38 0.41
C SER A 7 -9.68 -0.98 -0.21
N ARG A 8 -10.33 -1.92 -0.91
CA ARG A 8 -11.64 -1.69 -1.55
C ARG A 8 -12.74 -1.32 -0.56
N ASP A 9 -12.79 -2.00 0.59
CA ASP A 9 -13.94 -1.94 1.51
C ASP A 9 -13.65 -1.16 2.80
N GLY A 10 -12.65 -0.28 2.81
CA GLY A 10 -12.26 0.44 4.04
C GLY A 10 -11.58 -0.43 5.11
N LYS A 11 -11.21 -1.67 4.77
CA LYS A 11 -10.60 -2.66 5.67
C LYS A 11 -9.12 -2.38 5.92
N THR A 12 -8.70 -2.71 7.14
CA THR A 12 -7.28 -2.82 7.51
C THR A 12 -6.68 -4.13 6.99
N LEU A 13 -5.35 -4.27 7.04
CA LEU A 13 -4.64 -5.47 6.61
C LEU A 13 -5.12 -6.73 7.33
N SER A 14 -5.49 -6.63 8.61
CA SER A 14 -6.02 -7.74 9.41
C SER A 14 -7.46 -8.12 9.04
N GLU A 15 -8.23 -7.20 8.48
CA GLU A 15 -9.65 -7.41 8.14
C GLU A 15 -9.86 -7.86 6.68
N LEU A 16 -8.81 -7.84 5.87
CA LEU A 16 -8.87 -8.38 4.50
C LEU A 16 -9.25 -9.86 4.50
N PRO A 17 -9.93 -10.36 3.44
CA PRO A 17 -10.29 -11.77 3.34
C PRO A 17 -9.05 -12.68 3.38
N PRO A 18 -9.19 -13.95 3.76
CA PRO A 18 -8.12 -14.94 3.61
C PRO A 18 -7.57 -14.95 2.18
N SER A 19 -6.25 -15.09 2.03
CA SER A 19 -5.61 -15.08 0.70
C SER A 19 -5.82 -13.80 -0.11
N ALA A 20 -6.06 -12.67 0.58
CA ALA A 20 -6.24 -11.38 -0.07
C ALA A 20 -5.05 -11.02 -0.97
N ARG A 21 -5.36 -10.54 -2.16
CA ARG A 21 -4.41 -10.11 -3.18
C ARG A 21 -4.04 -8.65 -2.95
N VAL A 22 -2.82 -8.43 -2.44
CA VAL A 22 -2.29 -7.10 -2.11
C VAL A 22 -1.28 -6.62 -3.15
N GLY A 23 -1.60 -5.53 -3.85
CA GLY A 23 -0.75 -4.92 -4.87
C GLY A 23 0.43 -4.16 -4.27
N THR A 24 1.65 -4.50 -4.67
CA THR A 24 2.84 -3.67 -4.41
C THR A 24 3.96 -3.99 -5.40
N GLY A 25 4.52 -2.96 -6.05
CA GLY A 25 5.74 -3.11 -6.85
C GLY A 25 7.04 -3.09 -6.04
N SER A 26 6.96 -2.98 -4.71
CA SER A 26 8.11 -2.94 -3.81
C SER A 26 8.34 -4.29 -3.16
N ARG A 27 9.51 -4.89 -3.43
CA ARG A 27 9.95 -6.13 -2.75
C ARG A 27 10.06 -5.97 -1.23
N ARG A 28 10.46 -4.79 -0.76
CA ARG A 28 10.51 -4.45 0.68
C ARG A 28 9.13 -4.60 1.33
N ARG A 29 8.12 -3.94 0.76
CA ARG A 29 6.74 -4.03 1.26
C ARG A 29 6.22 -5.45 1.15
N ALA A 30 6.47 -6.12 0.02
CA ALA A 30 6.00 -7.48 -0.19
C ALA A 30 6.53 -8.47 0.85
N ALA A 31 7.81 -8.35 1.25
CA ALA A 31 8.39 -9.18 2.30
C ALA A 31 7.79 -8.87 3.68
N GLN A 32 7.69 -7.58 4.04
CA GLN A 32 7.19 -7.16 5.34
C GLN A 32 5.70 -7.45 5.52
N LEU A 33 4.87 -7.29 4.48
CA LEU A 33 3.46 -7.63 4.53
C LEU A 33 3.24 -9.12 4.80
N ARG A 34 4.04 -10.00 4.16
CA ARG A 34 3.98 -11.45 4.43
C ARG A 34 4.45 -11.82 5.84
N ALA A 35 5.38 -11.05 6.40
CA ALA A 35 5.81 -11.24 7.79
C ALA A 35 4.71 -10.82 8.79
N LEU A 36 3.94 -9.77 8.48
CA LEU A 36 2.80 -9.34 9.28
C LEU A 36 1.60 -10.28 9.16
N ARG A 37 1.37 -10.81 7.96
CA ARG A 37 0.23 -11.68 7.67
C ARG A 37 0.60 -12.69 6.58
N ALA A 38 0.84 -13.93 6.99
CA ALA A 38 1.42 -14.97 6.13
C ALA A 38 0.49 -15.49 5.03
N ASP A 39 -0.83 -15.35 5.19
CA ASP A 39 -1.82 -15.87 4.23
C ASP A 39 -2.07 -14.97 3.02
N ILE A 40 -1.61 -13.71 3.01
CA ILE A 40 -1.85 -12.80 1.88
C ILE A 40 -1.03 -13.16 0.64
N GLU A 41 -1.57 -12.82 -0.52
CA GLU A 41 -0.89 -12.93 -1.81
C GLU A 41 -0.41 -11.54 -2.28
N THR A 42 0.89 -11.28 -2.22
CA THR A 42 1.41 -10.03 -2.78
C THR A 42 1.59 -10.16 -4.28
N ALA A 43 1.02 -9.25 -5.06
CA ALA A 43 1.10 -9.24 -6.51
C ALA A 43 1.76 -7.95 -7.02
N ASP A 44 2.53 -8.07 -8.10
CA ASP A 44 3.16 -6.93 -8.76
C ASP A 44 2.10 -6.01 -9.37
N ILE A 45 2.22 -4.72 -9.09
CA ILE A 45 1.31 -3.69 -9.63
C ILE A 45 2.11 -2.55 -10.25
N ARG A 46 1.69 -2.15 -11.46
CA ARG A 46 2.26 -1.01 -12.21
C ARG A 46 1.21 0.06 -12.49
N GLY A 47 1.70 1.26 -12.78
CA GLY A 47 0.92 2.48 -12.96
C GLY A 47 1.29 3.55 -11.93
N ASN A 48 0.76 4.76 -12.10
CA ASN A 48 0.81 5.83 -11.10
C ASN A 48 -0.16 5.54 -9.94
N VAL A 49 -0.21 6.43 -8.94
CA VAL A 49 -1.08 6.29 -7.76
C VAL A 49 -2.54 6.10 -8.16
N ASP A 50 -3.07 6.96 -9.04
CA ASP A 50 -4.48 6.92 -9.44
C ASP A 50 -4.85 5.60 -10.14
N THR A 51 -4.00 5.13 -11.06
CA THR A 51 -4.24 3.88 -11.77
C THR A 51 -4.20 2.69 -10.81
N ARG A 52 -3.33 2.72 -9.80
CA ARG A 52 -3.24 1.65 -8.80
C ARG A 52 -4.45 1.61 -7.89
N ILE A 53 -4.95 2.77 -7.46
CA ILE A 53 -6.18 2.86 -6.66
C ILE A 53 -7.36 2.36 -7.47
N ARG A 54 -7.46 2.76 -8.75
CA ARG A 54 -8.54 2.29 -9.63
C ARG A 54 -8.57 0.78 -9.79
N LYS A 55 -7.40 0.12 -9.89
CA LYS A 55 -7.33 -1.35 -9.91
C LYS A 55 -7.86 -2.03 -8.64
N VAL A 56 -7.82 -1.34 -7.49
CA VAL A 56 -8.47 -1.82 -6.26
C VAL A 56 -9.98 -1.63 -6.36
N ASP A 57 -10.42 -0.46 -6.83
CA ASP A 57 -11.82 -0.12 -7.03
C ASP A 57 -12.50 -1.06 -8.06
N ASP A 58 -11.78 -1.44 -9.12
CA ASP A 58 -12.26 -2.24 -10.25
C ASP A 58 -12.32 -3.75 -9.96
N GLY A 59 -11.82 -4.21 -8.82
CA GLY A 59 -11.87 -5.65 -8.50
C GLY A 59 -10.55 -6.40 -8.59
N GLU A 60 -9.53 -5.84 -9.26
CA GLU A 60 -8.31 -6.59 -9.62
C GLU A 60 -7.42 -6.95 -8.41
N TYR A 61 -7.47 -6.13 -7.35
CA TYR A 61 -6.76 -6.32 -6.08
C TYR A 61 -7.69 -6.02 -4.91
N ASP A 62 -7.52 -6.72 -3.80
CA ASP A 62 -8.26 -6.44 -2.56
C ASP A 62 -7.74 -5.18 -1.87
N ALA A 63 -6.44 -4.93 -1.99
CA ALA A 63 -5.79 -3.71 -1.51
C ALA A 63 -4.50 -3.40 -2.28
N VAL A 64 -3.99 -2.18 -2.12
CA VAL A 64 -2.67 -1.75 -2.59
C VAL A 64 -1.90 -1.03 -1.48
N VAL A 65 -0.57 -1.19 -1.44
CA VAL A 65 0.29 -0.43 -0.52
C VAL A 65 1.06 0.67 -1.25
N LEU A 66 0.85 1.91 -0.81
CA LEU A 66 1.39 3.13 -1.39
C LEU A 66 2.16 3.94 -0.34
N ALA A 67 2.95 4.90 -0.79
CA ALA A 67 3.58 5.84 0.14
C ALA A 67 2.54 6.89 0.59
N LYS A 68 2.38 7.11 1.90
CA LYS A 68 1.44 8.12 2.44
C LYS A 68 1.69 9.51 1.87
N ALA A 69 2.97 9.91 1.78
CA ALA A 69 3.35 11.20 1.21
C ALA A 69 2.92 11.38 -0.26
N GLY A 70 2.81 10.28 -1.03
CA GLY A 70 2.30 10.33 -2.40
C GLY A 70 0.79 10.58 -2.44
N LEU A 71 0.04 9.98 -1.50
CA LEU A 71 -1.40 10.21 -1.35
C LEU A 71 -1.69 11.65 -0.90
N GLU A 72 -0.96 12.15 0.11
CA GLU A 72 -1.12 13.52 0.62
C GLU A 72 -0.90 14.58 -0.46
N ARG A 73 0.17 14.44 -1.25
CA ARG A 73 0.49 15.38 -2.34
C ARG A 73 -0.57 15.43 -3.43
N LEU A 74 -1.32 14.34 -3.62
CA LEU A 74 -2.38 14.23 -4.61
C LEU A 74 -3.77 14.55 -4.01
N GLY A 75 -3.86 14.92 -2.73
CA GLY A 75 -5.15 15.14 -2.06
C GLY A 75 -5.95 13.86 -1.82
N LEU A 76 -5.30 12.70 -1.85
CA LEU A 76 -5.92 11.37 -1.72
C LEU A 76 -5.64 10.72 -0.35
N ALA A 77 -5.26 11.50 0.65
CA ALA A 77 -4.94 10.99 1.98
C ALA A 77 -6.10 10.21 2.63
N GLU A 78 -7.34 10.66 2.40
CA GLU A 78 -8.59 10.03 2.86
C GLU A 78 -8.79 8.61 2.31
N ARG A 79 -8.13 8.25 1.20
CA ARG A 79 -8.22 6.90 0.63
C ARG A 79 -7.41 5.87 1.43
N ALA A 80 -6.52 6.31 2.33
CA ALA A 80 -5.73 5.41 3.16
C ALA A 80 -6.62 4.73 4.21
N THR A 81 -6.88 3.44 4.04
CA THR A 81 -7.69 2.64 4.97
C THR A 81 -6.89 2.21 6.20
N GLN A 82 -5.56 2.16 6.07
CA GLN A 82 -4.66 1.98 7.19
C GLN A 82 -3.34 2.70 6.91
N VAL A 83 -2.83 3.42 7.91
CA VAL A 83 -1.45 3.94 7.88
C VAL A 83 -0.59 3.03 8.73
N PHE A 84 0.47 2.48 8.14
CA PHE A 84 1.38 1.62 8.88
C PHE A 84 2.34 2.46 9.72
N GLU A 85 2.48 2.11 11.00
CA GLU A 85 3.51 2.69 11.84
C GLU A 85 4.91 2.22 11.39
N PRO A 86 5.95 3.04 11.56
CA PRO A 86 7.31 2.73 11.08
C PRO A 86 7.86 1.40 11.61
N ASP A 87 7.40 0.97 12.78
CA ASP A 87 7.83 -0.27 13.43
C ASP A 87 7.13 -1.50 12.83
N ALA A 88 5.95 -1.32 12.21
CA ALA A 88 5.21 -2.37 11.51
C ALA A 88 5.67 -2.50 10.05
N LEU A 89 6.03 -1.39 9.39
CA LEU A 89 6.56 -1.38 8.03
C LEU A 89 7.74 -0.40 7.94
N ILE A 90 8.96 -0.94 8.02
CA ILE A 90 10.19 -0.16 7.95
C ILE A 90 10.22 0.57 6.59
N PRO A 91 10.22 1.92 6.56
CA PRO A 91 10.15 2.70 5.33
C PRO A 91 11.35 2.52 4.41
N ALA A 92 11.21 2.89 3.13
CA ALA A 92 12.37 2.94 2.24
C ALA A 92 13.28 4.13 2.61
N VAL A 93 14.60 3.97 2.44
CA VAL A 93 15.56 5.06 2.60
C VAL A 93 15.18 6.22 1.66
N GLY A 94 15.09 7.44 2.20
CA GLY A 94 14.67 8.64 1.44
C GLY A 94 13.18 8.71 1.10
N GLN A 95 12.33 7.81 1.60
CA GLN A 95 10.89 7.85 1.32
C GLN A 95 10.29 9.19 1.75
N GLY A 96 9.57 9.85 0.85
CA GLY A 96 8.95 11.15 1.11
C GLY A 96 9.86 12.37 0.90
N ALA A 97 11.15 12.19 0.64
CA ALA A 97 12.03 13.28 0.21
C ALA A 97 11.85 13.58 -1.30
N LEU A 98 11.94 14.85 -1.69
CA LEU A 98 12.11 15.28 -3.07
C LEU A 98 13.54 15.83 -3.20
N VAL A 99 14.31 15.34 -4.17
CA VAL A 99 15.68 15.80 -4.44
C VAL A 99 15.67 16.56 -5.76
N LEU A 100 16.21 17.77 -5.76
CA LEU A 100 16.49 18.55 -6.95
C LEU A 100 17.90 18.20 -7.42
N GLN A 101 18.06 17.91 -8.71
CA GLN A 101 19.34 17.59 -9.34
C GLN A 101 19.62 18.57 -10.48
#